data_AF-A0A974X6Q4-F1
#
_entry.id   AF-A0A974X6Q4-F1
#
_cell.length_a   1.000
_cell.length_b   1.000
_cell.length_c   1.000
_cell.angle_alpha   90.00
_cell.angle_beta   90.00
_cell.angle_gamma   90.00
#
_symmetry.space_group_name_H-M   'P 1'
#
loop_
_entity.id
_entity.type
_entity.pdbx_description
1 polymer ?
#
loop_
_entity_poly.entity_id
_entity_poly.type
_entity_poly.pdbx_seq_one_letter_code
_entity_poly.pdbx_strand_id
1 'polypeptide(L)' 'MGRVGAAGDNAAMESFFALLQKNVLDRRSWATREELRIAIVQWIERTYHRRRRQATLGRLTPIEYETIMTTPATQAA' A
#
# COMPACT_ATOMS: atom_id res chain seq x y z
N MET A 1 -11.67 18.41 -18.16
CA MET A 1 -12.27 17.07 -18.28
C MET A 1 -11.20 16.06 -17.89
N GLY A 2 -11.25 15.56 -16.65
CA GLY A 2 -10.16 14.83 -15.99
C GLY A 2 -10.00 13.40 -16.52
N ARG A 3 -8.75 12.90 -16.55
CA ARG A 3 -8.48 11.54 -17.00
C ARG A 3 -8.88 10.57 -15.89
N VAL A 4 -10.05 9.97 -16.04
CA VAL A 4 -10.50 8.83 -15.23
C VAL A 4 -9.46 7.71 -15.38
N GLY A 5 -8.80 7.36 -14.26
CA GLY A 5 -7.96 6.17 -14.05
C GLY A 5 -6.94 5.86 -15.15
N ALA A 6 -5.69 6.30 -14.99
CA ALA A 6 -4.62 5.70 -15.79
C ALA A 6 -4.55 4.20 -15.45
N ALA A 7 -4.40 3.33 -16.47
CA ALA A 7 -4.40 1.88 -16.27
C ALA A 7 -3.35 1.40 -15.24
N GLY A 8 -2.27 2.16 -15.05
CA GLY A 8 -1.28 1.92 -14.00
C GLY A 8 -1.83 2.14 -12.58
N ASP A 9 -2.65 3.18 -12.38
CA ASP A 9 -3.29 3.45 -11.08
C ASP A 9 -4.35 2.37 -10.77
N ASN A 10 -5.09 1.95 -11.80
CA ASN A 10 -6.08 0.89 -11.64
C ASN A 10 -5.42 -0.46 -11.29
N ALA A 11 -4.34 -0.84 -12.00
CA ALA A 11 -3.62 -2.09 -11.72
C ALA A 11 -2.95 -2.10 -10.32
N ALA A 12 -2.42 -0.96 -9.87
CA ALA A 12 -1.84 -0.83 -8.54
C ALA A 12 -2.91 -0.98 -7.44
N MET A 13 -4.07 -0.35 -7.64
CA MET A 13 -5.20 -0.44 -6.71
C MET A 13 -5.83 -1.84 -6.70
N GLU A 14 -5.99 -2.48 -7.86
CA GLU A 14 -6.45 -3.88 -7.95
C GLU A 14 -5.50 -4.83 -7.21
N SER A 15 -4.18 -4.66 -7.38
CA SER A 15 -3.18 -5.44 -6.64
C SER A 15 -3.27 -5.20 -5.12
N PHE A 16 -3.50 -3.96 -4.69
CA PHE A 16 -3.70 -3.63 -3.29
C PHE A 16 -4.92 -4.34 -2.71
N PHE A 17 -6.09 -4.25 -3.36
CA PHE A 17 -7.31 -4.86 -2.85
C PHE A 17 -7.26 -6.39 -2.85
N ALA A 18 -6.67 -7.01 -3.88
CA ALA A 18 -6.46 -8.46 -3.91
C ALA A 18 -5.59 -8.94 -2.73
N LEU A 19 -4.54 -8.17 -2.39
CA LEU A 19 -3.69 -8.49 -1.25
C LEU A 19 -4.39 -8.25 0.09
N LEU A 20 -5.13 -7.15 0.22
CA LEU A 20 -5.89 -6.84 1.42
C LEU A 20 -6.91 -7.93 1.72
N GLN A 21 -7.62 -8.38 0.69
CA GLN A 21 -8.58 -9.46 0.81
C GLN A 21 -7.92 -10.74 1.30
N LYS A 22 -6.88 -11.22 0.61
CA LYS A 22 -6.19 -12.47 0.95
C LYS A 22 -5.51 -12.45 2.32
N ASN A 23 -4.95 -11.32 2.74
CA ASN A 23 -4.11 -11.27 3.95
C ASN A 23 -4.83 -10.78 5.20
N VAL A 24 -5.99 -10.11 5.04
CA VAL A 24 -6.75 -9.54 6.16
C VAL A 24 -8.19 -10.04 6.17
N LEU A 25 -8.93 -9.84 5.08
CA LEU A 25 -10.37 -10.13 5.05
C LEU A 25 -10.65 -11.64 5.14
N ASP A 26 -9.93 -12.44 4.35
CA ASP A 26 -10.14 -13.89 4.25
C ASP A 26 -9.43 -14.67 5.38
N ARG A 27 -8.66 -13.98 6.24
CA ARG A 27 -7.81 -14.64 7.24
C ARG A 27 -8.60 -15.23 8.40
N ARG A 28 -9.69 -14.58 8.80
CA ARG A 28 -10.59 -14.99 9.88
C ARG A 28 -11.88 -14.20 9.84
N SER A 29 -12.92 -14.68 10.54
CA SER A 29 -14.08 -13.87 10.86
C SER A 29 -13.72 -12.79 11.89
N TRP A 30 -14.35 -11.63 11.76
CA TRP A 30 -14.17 -10.47 12.63
C TRP A 30 -15.46 -10.25 13.42
N ALA A 31 -15.36 -10.13 14.74
CA ALA A 31 -16.54 -9.92 15.58
C ALA A 31 -17.08 -8.49 15.45
N THR A 32 -16.19 -7.51 15.24
CA THR A 32 -16.56 -6.11 15.09
C THR A 32 -15.87 -5.44 13.90
N ARG A 33 -16.49 -4.36 13.40
CA ARG A 33 -15.91 -3.52 12.35
C ARG A 33 -14.64 -2.79 12.85
N GLU A 34 -14.57 -2.47 14.14
CA GLU A 34 -13.40 -1.83 14.75
C GLU A 34 -12.18 -2.77 14.74
N GLU A 35 -12.36 -4.04 15.12
CA GLU A 35 -11.28 -5.02 15.05
C GLU A 35 -10.76 -5.20 13.63
N LEU A 36 -11.68 -5.27 12.65
CA LEU A 36 -11.31 -5.33 11.24
C LEU A 36 -10.53 -4.08 10.83
N ARG A 37 -10.99 -2.88 11.21
CA ARG A 37 -10.31 -1.61 10.91
C ARG A 37 -8.89 -1.60 11.46
N ILE A 38 -8.70 -1.99 12.72
CA ILE A 38 -7.37 -2.08 13.35
C ILE A 38 -6.48 -3.06 12.60
N ALA A 39 -7.00 -4.22 12.21
CA ALA A 39 -6.24 -5.22 11.46
C ALA A 39 -5.83 -4.72 10.07
N ILE A 40 -6.72 -4.02 9.37
CA ILE A 40 -6.42 -3.39 8.08
C ILE A 40 -5.27 -2.39 8.25
N VAL A 41 -5.39 -1.45 9.19
CA VAL A 41 -4.35 -0.42 9.44
C VAL A 41 -3.02 -1.08 9.82
N GLN A 42 -3.05 -2.05 10.71
CA GLN A 42 -1.84 -2.75 11.13
C GLN A 42 -1.17 -3.49 9.97
N TRP A 43 -1.94 -4.13 9.10
CA TRP A 43 -1.40 -4.82 7.93
C TRP A 43 -0.80 -3.84 6.92
N ILE A 44 -1.48 -2.72 6.66
CA ILE A 44 -0.99 -1.65 5.78
C ILE A 44 0.36 -1.14 6.27
N GLU A 45 0.42 -0.71 7.53
CA GLU A 45 1.61 -0.07 8.10
C GLU A 45 2.79 -1.03 8.29
N ARG A 46 2.53 -2.26 8.76
CA ARG A 46 3.61 -3.18 9.12
C ARG A 46 4.04 -4.09 7.97
N THR A 47 3.13 -4.39 7.05
CA THR A 47 3.38 -5.37 5.98
C THR A 47 3.44 -4.69 4.63
N TYR A 48 2.37 -3.99 4.23
CA TYR A 48 2.26 -3.43 2.89
C TYR A 48 3.29 -2.32 2.65
N HIS A 49 3.42 -1.35 3.57
CA HIS A 49 4.34 -0.22 3.42
C HIS A 49 5.80 -0.56 3.75
N ARG A 50 6.06 -1.45 4.73
CA ARG A 50 7.40 -1.69 5.29
C ARG A 50 8.11 -2.96 4.83
N ARG A 51 7.39 -3.96 4.34
CA ARG A 51 7.97 -5.29 4.03
C ARG A 51 7.77 -5.70 2.58
N ARG A 52 6.72 -5.22 1.93
CA ARG A 52 6.42 -5.59 0.55
C ARG A 52 7.25 -4.75 -0.43
N ARG A 53 8.24 -5.38 -1.05
CA ARG A 53 8.97 -4.82 -2.19
C ARG A 53 8.13 -4.96 -3.46
N GLN A 54 8.04 -3.89 -4.25
CA GLN A 54 7.24 -3.86 -5.46
C GLN A 54 8.14 -3.73 -6.68
N ALA A 55 7.95 -4.58 -7.70
CA ALA A 55 8.76 -4.52 -8.92
C ALA A 55 8.59 -3.16 -9.64
N THR A 56 7.39 -2.60 -9.60
CA THR A 56 7.06 -1.26 -10.12
C THR A 56 7.84 -0.14 -9.43
N LEU A 57 8.24 -0.34 -8.16
CA LEU A 57 9.06 0.60 -7.39
C LEU A 57 10.55 0.25 -7.43
N GLY A 58 11.01 -0.51 -8.43
CA GLY A 58 12.42 -0.92 -8.52
C GLY A 58 12.83 -1.94 -7.45
N ARG A 59 11.90 -2.79 -6.99
CA ARG A 59 12.06 -3.72 -5.86
C ARG A 59 12.30 -3.02 -4.52
N LEU A 60 11.84 -1.78 -4.37
CA LEU A 60 11.78 -1.08 -3.09
C LEU A 60 10.41 -1.27 -2.44
N THR A 61 10.37 -1.14 -1.12
CA THR A 61 9.12 -0.94 -0.38
C THR A 61 8.58 0.47 -0.62
N PRO A 62 7.27 0.71 -0.45
CA PRO A 62 6.69 2.05 -0.55
C PRO A 62 7.44 3.09 0.29
N ILE A 63 7.80 2.76 1.54
CA ILE A 63 8.54 3.68 2.41
C ILE A 63 9.97 3.90 1.91
N GLU A 64 10.67 2.87 1.47
CA GLU A 64 12.03 3.03 0.90
C GLU A 64 11.98 3.92 -0.36
N TYR A 65 10.99 3.70 -1.23
CA TYR A 65 10.78 4.51 -2.43
C TYR A 65 10.51 5.98 -2.09
N GLU A 66 9.58 6.26 -1.17
CA GLU A 66 9.28 7.62 -0.72
C GLU A 66 10.48 8.27 -0.02
N THR A 67 11.23 7.52 0.79
CA THR A 67 12.44 8.05 1.45
C THR A 67 13.47 8.48 0.42
N ILE A 68 13.74 7.65 -0.60
CA ILE A 68 14.71 7.95 -1.66
C ILE A 68 14.22 9.11 -2.54
N MET A 69 12.93 9.15 -2.90
CA MET A 69 12.34 10.17 -3.77
C MET A 69 12.06 11.51 -3.07
N THR A 70 11.87 11.51 -1.75
CA THR A 70 11.68 12.72 -0.93
C THR A 70 13.02 13.37 -0.54
N THR A 71 14.10 12.59 -0.44
CA THR A 71 15.44 13.11 -0.10
C THR A 71 15.95 14.22 -1.05
N PRO A 72 15.72 14.23 -2.38
CA PRO A 72 16.15 15.35 -3.22
C PRO A 72 15.34 16.65 -3.05
N ALA A 73 14.16 16.63 -2.40
CA ALA A 73 13.34 17.84 -2.23
C ALA A 73 13.74 18.69 -1.00
N THR A 74 14.46 18.11 -0.03
CA THR A 74 14.84 18.81 1.22
C THR A 74 16.26 19.39 1.18
N GLN A 75 17.05 19.13 0.13
CA GLN A 75 18.40 19.70 -0.04
C GLN A 75 18.43 21.01 -0.86
N ALA A 76 17.28 21.60 -1.17
CA ALA A 76 17.15 22.84 -1.93
C ALA A 76 16.34 23.93 -1.19
N ALA A 77 16.41 23.95 0.15
CA ALA A 77 15.84 25.00 1.00
C ALA A 77 16.95 25.67 1.83
#